data_AF-A0A2X2T8Y7-F1
#
_entry.id   AF-A0A2X2T8Y7-F1
#
_cell.length_a   1.000
_cell.length_b   1.000
_cell.length_c   1.000
_cell.angle_alpha   90.00
_cell.angle_beta   90.00
_cell.angle_gamma   90.00
#
_symmetry.space_group_name_H-M   'P 1'
#
loop_
_entity.id
_entity.type
_entity.pdbx_description
1 polymer ?
#
loop_
_entity_poly.entity_id
_entity_poly.type
_entity_poly.pdbx_seq_one_letter_code
_entity_poly.pdbx_strand_id
1 'polypeptide(L)'
;MWDKVDALLGDEPWWVRDLAKETGEEEQAMRQLLRSAAQQGLVTAILKDRYYRNDRLQTFADLIRELDQTHGATNAADFRDRLGVGRKLAIQILEYFDKTGFTRRRGNDHLLRDKALFTPSR
;
A
#
# COMPACT_ATOMS: atom_id res chain seq x y z
N MET A 1 -12.54 7.93 -18.29
CA MET A 1 -11.78 6.69 -18.02
C MET A 1 -11.48 6.56 -16.53
N TRP A 2 -10.93 7.59 -15.87
CA TRP A 2 -10.64 7.56 -14.43
C TRP A 2 -11.86 7.21 -13.57
N ASP A 3 -13.02 7.85 -13.75
CA ASP A 3 -14.20 7.60 -12.90
C ASP A 3 -14.65 6.13 -12.89
N LYS A 4 -14.48 5.41 -14.02
CA LYS A 4 -14.77 3.96 -14.09
C LYS A 4 -13.79 3.16 -13.24
N VAL A 5 -12.50 3.51 -13.28
CA VAL A 5 -11.44 2.86 -12.50
C VAL A 5 -11.61 3.18 -11.01
N ASP A 6 -11.90 4.43 -10.67
CA ASP A 6 -12.11 4.88 -9.30
C ASP A 6 -13.31 4.16 -8.64
N ALA A 7 -14.37 3.90 -9.39
CA ALA A 7 -15.50 3.11 -8.92
C ALA A 7 -15.13 1.64 -8.59
N LEU A 8 -14.09 1.07 -9.23
CA LEU A 8 -13.64 -0.30 -9.00
C LEU A 8 -12.64 -0.44 -7.85
N LEU A 9 -11.92 0.63 -7.52
CA LEU A 9 -10.81 0.59 -6.56
C LEU A 9 -11.26 0.41 -5.10
N GLY A 10 -11.78 -0.72 -4.68
CA GLY A 10 -12.18 -0.93 -3.28
C GLY A 10 -11.03 -0.98 -2.26
N ASP A 11 -11.24 -1.72 -1.18
CA ASP A 11 -10.25 -1.96 -0.15
C ASP A 11 -9.08 -2.85 -0.60
N GLU A 12 -9.23 -3.53 -1.73
CA GLU A 12 -8.29 -4.50 -2.29
C GLU A 12 -7.41 -3.88 -3.39
N PRO A 13 -6.17 -4.37 -3.56
CA PRO A 13 -5.26 -3.85 -4.57
C PRO A 13 -5.58 -4.44 -5.94
N TRP A 14 -5.49 -3.59 -6.95
CA TRP A 14 -5.74 -3.98 -8.33
C TRP A 14 -4.47 -4.07 -9.16
N TRP A 15 -4.41 -5.07 -10.04
CA TRP A 15 -3.41 -5.12 -11.10
C TRP A 15 -3.86 -4.29 -12.29
N VAL A 16 -2.91 -3.62 -12.95
CA VAL A 16 -3.16 -2.88 -14.20
C VAL A 16 -3.93 -3.74 -15.22
N ARG A 17 -3.48 -4.98 -15.42
CA ARG A 17 -4.10 -5.91 -16.40
C ARG A 17 -5.55 -6.26 -16.04
N ASP A 18 -5.86 -6.35 -14.76
CA ASP A 18 -7.19 -6.76 -14.28
C ASP A 18 -8.14 -5.58 -14.42
N LEU A 19 -7.70 -4.36 -14.08
CA LEU A 19 -8.46 -3.13 -14.36
C LEU A 19 -8.69 -2.92 -15.85
N ALA A 20 -7.65 -3.09 -16.67
CA ALA A 20 -7.75 -2.96 -18.13
C ALA A 20 -8.80 -3.92 -18.68
N LYS A 21 -8.78 -5.18 -18.24
CA LYS A 21 -9.78 -6.19 -18.61
C LYS A 21 -11.19 -5.80 -18.15
N GLU A 22 -11.35 -5.37 -16.90
CA GLU A 22 -12.65 -5.02 -16.32
C GLU A 22 -13.27 -3.79 -17.00
N THR A 23 -12.45 -2.82 -17.40
CA THR A 23 -12.92 -1.61 -18.09
C THR A 23 -12.99 -1.73 -19.61
N GLY A 24 -12.49 -2.83 -20.19
CA GLY A 24 -12.39 -3.04 -21.63
C GLY A 24 -11.39 -2.11 -22.33
N GLU A 25 -10.30 -1.74 -21.63
CA GLU A 25 -9.28 -0.80 -22.10
C GLU A 25 -7.96 -1.52 -22.40
N GLU A 26 -7.09 -0.89 -23.19
CA GLU A 26 -5.74 -1.37 -23.44
C GLU A 26 -4.85 -1.30 -22.19
N GLU A 27 -4.07 -2.36 -21.92
CA GLU A 27 -3.24 -2.45 -20.70
C GLU A 27 -2.23 -1.29 -20.61
N GLN A 28 -1.66 -0.88 -21.74
CA GLN A 28 -0.72 0.23 -21.78
C GLN A 28 -1.38 1.57 -21.48
N ALA A 29 -2.61 1.79 -21.94
CA ALA A 29 -3.38 2.99 -21.62
C ALA A 29 -3.75 3.01 -20.12
N MET A 30 -4.19 1.87 -19.58
CA MET A 30 -4.47 1.72 -18.14
C MET A 30 -3.23 2.01 -17.29
N ARG A 31 -2.06 1.52 -17.71
CA ARG A 31 -0.78 1.80 -17.03
C ARG A 31 -0.45 3.28 -17.01
N GLN A 32 -0.65 3.99 -18.12
CA GLN A 32 -0.41 5.43 -18.20
C GLN A 32 -1.38 6.22 -17.31
N LEU A 33 -2.66 5.83 -17.32
CA LEU A 33 -3.68 6.41 -16.44
C LEU A 33 -3.29 6.28 -14.96
N LEU A 34 -2.98 5.07 -14.51
CA LEU A 34 -2.67 4.80 -13.10
C LEU A 34 -1.36 5.47 -12.66
N ARG A 35 -0.38 5.63 -13.56
CA ARG A 35 0.83 6.43 -13.29
C ARG A 35 0.50 7.90 -13.07
N SER A 36 -0.35 8.48 -13.93
CA SER A 36 -0.80 9.87 -13.78
C SER A 36 -1.59 10.06 -12.48
N ALA A 37 -2.50 9.14 -12.17
CA ALA A 37 -3.27 9.17 -10.93
C ALA A 37 -2.37 9.02 -9.68
N ALA A 38 -1.31 8.20 -9.77
CA ALA A 38 -0.33 8.09 -8.69
C ALA A 38 0.46 9.38 -8.47
N GLN A 39 0.83 10.09 -9.54
CA GLN A 39 1.49 11.40 -9.43
C GLN A 39 0.58 12.45 -8.79
N GLN A 40 -0.74 12.33 -8.94
CA GLN A 40 -1.74 13.19 -8.31
C GLN A 40 -2.08 12.76 -6.87
N GLY A 41 -1.50 11.67 -6.37
CA GLY A 41 -1.78 11.18 -5.02
C GLY A 41 -3.17 10.55 -4.86
N LEU A 42 -3.75 9.98 -5.92
CA LEU A 42 -5.01 9.24 -5.84
C LEU A 42 -4.80 7.76 -5.52
N VAL A 43 -3.75 7.17 -6.07
CA VAL A 43 -3.37 5.77 -5.88
C VAL A 43 -1.87 5.62 -5.65
N THR A 44 -1.47 4.50 -5.06
CA THR A 44 -0.07 4.17 -4.82
C THR A 44 0.24 2.78 -5.33
N ALA A 45 1.32 2.69 -6.12
CA ALA A 45 1.89 1.42 -6.54
C ALA A 45 2.71 0.80 -5.41
N ILE A 46 2.18 -0.23 -4.74
CA ILE A 46 2.96 -1.00 -3.76
C ILE A 46 3.96 -1.95 -4.44
N LEU A 47 3.65 -2.37 -5.66
CA LEU A 47 4.52 -3.11 -6.57
C LEU A 47 4.34 -2.59 -7.99
N LYS A 48 5.24 -2.99 -8.88
CA LYS A 48 5.06 -2.73 -10.31
C LYS A 48 3.69 -3.26 -10.75
N ASP A 49 2.89 -2.36 -11.33
CA ASP A 49 1.56 -2.62 -11.86
C ASP A 49 0.51 -3.08 -10.84
N ARG A 50 0.75 -2.91 -9.52
CA ARG A 50 -0.23 -3.23 -8.46
C ARG A 50 -0.48 -2.02 -7.58
N TYR A 51 -1.72 -1.52 -7.61
CA TYR A 51 -2.10 -0.24 -7.01
C TYR A 51 -3.15 -0.41 -5.91
N TYR A 52 -3.05 0.43 -4.89
CA TYR A 52 -4.06 0.70 -3.88
C TYR A 52 -4.53 2.15 -3.96
N ARG A 53 -5.71 2.48 -3.44
CA ARG A 53 -6.04 3.88 -3.09
C ARG A 53 -5.15 4.36 -1.94
N ASN A 54 -4.90 5.66 -1.92
CA ASN A 54 -4.01 6.26 -0.92
C ASN A 54 -4.56 6.23 0.51
N ASP A 55 -5.87 6.30 0.70
CA ASP A 55 -6.53 6.15 2.00
C ASP A 55 -6.22 4.79 2.67
N ARG A 56 -6.16 3.70 1.88
CA ARG A 56 -5.77 2.37 2.36
C ARG A 56 -4.33 2.33 2.88
N LEU A 57 -3.41 3.04 2.23
CA LEU A 57 -2.02 3.11 2.71
C LEU A 57 -1.92 3.80 4.07
N GLN A 58 -2.77 4.79 4.34
CA GLN A 58 -2.82 5.43 5.65
C GLN A 58 -3.23 4.44 6.74
N THR A 59 -4.29 3.65 6.51
CA THR A 59 -4.71 2.57 7.42
C THR A 59 -3.59 1.57 7.70
N PHE A 60 -2.81 1.20 6.67
CA PHE A 60 -1.67 0.29 6.87
C PHE A 60 -0.55 0.93 7.69
N ALA A 61 -0.26 2.21 7.46
CA ALA A 61 0.74 2.95 8.23
C ALA A 61 0.34 3.08 9.70
N ASP A 62 -0.94 3.33 9.99
CA ASP A 62 -1.48 3.41 11.35
C ASP A 62 -1.41 2.06 12.08
N LEU A 63 -1.71 0.96 11.38
CA LEU A 63 -1.53 -0.38 11.93
C LEU A 63 -0.07 -0.71 12.25
N ILE A 64 0.87 -0.30 11.39
CA ILE A 64 2.31 -0.45 11.65
C ILE A 64 2.71 0.34 12.91
N ARG A 65 2.19 1.56 13.08
CA ARG A 65 2.43 2.37 14.30
C ARG A 65 1.85 1.70 15.55
N GLU A 66 0.65 1.12 15.46
CA GLU A 66 0.03 0.39 16.57
C GLU A 66 0.92 -0.81 16.98
N LEU A 67 1.31 -1.64 16.02
CA LEU A 67 2.15 -2.81 16.27
C LEU A 67 3.54 -2.43 16.81
N ASP A 68 4.13 -1.34 16.34
CA ASP A 68 5.38 -0.80 16.91
C ASP A 68 5.21 -0.38 18.37
N GLN A 69 4.08 0.24 18.73
CA GLN A 69 3.80 0.63 20.12
C GLN A 69 3.60 -0.57 21.04
N THR A 70 2.94 -1.63 20.57
CA THR A 70 2.63 -2.81 21.39
C THR A 70 3.78 -3.82 21.47
N HIS A 71 4.54 -3.99 20.39
CA HIS A 71 5.56 -5.05 20.27
C HIS A 71 6.98 -4.52 20.04
N GLY A 72 7.16 -3.21 19.82
CA GLY A 72 8.46 -2.60 19.50
C GLY A 72 8.91 -2.79 18.05
N ALA A 73 8.12 -3.51 17.24
CA ALA A 73 8.34 -3.74 15.82
C ALA A 73 7.05 -4.30 15.18
N THR A 74 6.99 -4.28 13.85
CA THR A 74 5.98 -5.02 13.08
C THR A 74 6.61 -6.24 12.40
N ASN A 75 6.03 -7.43 12.53
CA ASN A 75 6.40 -8.59 11.69
C ASN A 75 5.25 -8.97 10.74
N ALA A 76 5.56 -9.76 9.72
CA ALA A 76 4.57 -10.13 8.70
C ALA A 76 3.43 -11.03 9.20
N ALA A 77 3.59 -11.75 10.31
CA ALA A 77 2.53 -12.58 10.88
C ALA A 77 1.51 -11.69 11.60
N ASP A 78 1.96 -10.84 12.53
CA ASP A 78 1.06 -9.96 13.27
C ASP A 78 0.34 -8.98 12.35
N PHE A 79 1.08 -8.42 11.37
CA PHE A 79 0.50 -7.49 10.41
C PHE A 79 -0.60 -8.13 9.56
N ARG A 80 -0.38 -9.34 9.03
CA ARG A 80 -1.40 -10.02 8.20
C ARG A 80 -2.62 -10.43 9.02
N ASP A 81 -2.40 -10.87 10.27
CA ASP A 81 -3.46 -11.39 11.13
C ASP A 81 -4.37 -10.25 11.58
N ARG A 82 -3.80 -9.06 11.86
CA ARG A 82 -4.56 -7.84 12.12
C ARG A 82 -5.27 -7.29 10.89
N LEU A 83 -4.63 -7.34 9.72
CA LEU A 83 -5.20 -6.79 8.49
C LEU A 83 -6.20 -7.75 7.81
N GLY A 84 -6.21 -9.03 8.20
CA GLY A 84 -7.08 -10.05 7.60
C GLY A 84 -6.68 -10.46 6.18
N VAL A 85 -5.39 -10.33 5.82
CA VAL A 85 -4.89 -10.60 4.46
C VAL A 85 -3.94 -11.79 4.40
N GLY A 86 -3.72 -12.32 3.19
CA GLY A 86 -2.73 -13.36 2.97
C GLY A 86 -1.28 -12.88 3.20
N ARG A 87 -0.41 -13.79 3.68
CA ARG A 87 1.02 -13.51 3.97
C ARG A 87 1.76 -12.82 2.83
N LYS A 88 1.49 -13.23 1.58
CA LYS A 88 2.15 -12.64 0.39
C LYS A 88 1.82 -11.15 0.26
N LEU A 89 0.56 -10.77 0.46
CA LEU A 89 0.14 -9.37 0.36
C LEU A 89 0.70 -8.55 1.52
N ALA A 90 0.65 -9.08 2.75
CA ALA A 90 1.25 -8.46 3.92
C ALA A 90 2.74 -8.13 3.71
N ILE A 91 3.53 -9.09 3.23
CA ILE A 91 4.96 -8.88 2.95
C ILE A 91 5.16 -7.77 1.91
N GLN A 92 4.38 -7.76 0.83
CA GLN A 92 4.52 -6.75 -0.22
C GLN A 92 4.20 -5.33 0.27
N ILE A 93 3.22 -5.19 1.17
CA ILE A 93 2.90 -3.91 1.81
C ILE A 93 4.06 -3.47 2.70
N LEU A 94 4.59 -4.36 3.54
CA LEU A 94 5.72 -4.05 4.42
C LEU A 94 6.99 -3.72 3.63
N GLU A 95 7.28 -4.44 2.54
CA GLU A 95 8.39 -4.14 1.63
C GLU A 95 8.23 -2.78 0.94
N TYR A 96 6.99 -2.40 0.59
CA TYR A 96 6.71 -1.04 0.12
C TYR A 96 7.10 0.00 1.17
N PHE A 97 6.64 -0.16 2.42
CA PHE A 97 6.98 0.77 3.51
C PHE A 97 8.48 0.81 3.80
N ASP A 98 9.17 -0.32 3.74
CA ASP A 98 10.64 -0.37 3.85
C ASP A 98 11.31 0.45 2.75
N LYS A 99 10.83 0.30 1.50
CA LYS A 99 11.36 1.01 0.34
C LYS A 99 11.14 2.52 0.41
N THR A 100 9.99 2.96 0.95
CA THR A 100 9.74 4.40 1.19
C THR A 100 10.59 4.96 2.33
N GLY A 101 11.17 4.10 3.16
CA GLY A 101 11.91 4.49 4.35
C GLY A 101 11.03 4.74 5.58
N PHE A 102 9.72 4.48 5.50
CA PHE A 102 8.80 4.54 6.64
C PHE A 102 9.15 3.49 7.70
N THR A 103 9.53 2.30 7.25
CA THR A 103 10.10 1.25 8.11
C THR A 103 11.51 0.89 7.65
N ARG A 104 12.23 0.16 8.50
CA ARG A 104 13.47 -0.52 8.13
C ARG A 104 13.40 -1.97 8.59
N ARG A 105 13.62 -2.88 7.66
CA ARG A 105 13.72 -4.31 7.97
C ARG A 105 14.99 -4.66 8.75
N ARG A 106 14.83 -5.45 9.81
CA ARG A 106 15.88 -6.10 10.60
C ARG A 106 15.46 -7.55 10.89
N GLY A 107 15.96 -8.49 10.10
CA GLY A 107 15.51 -9.89 10.18
C GLY A 107 14.05 -10.04 9.75
N ASN A 108 13.20 -10.52 10.65
CA ASN A 108 11.76 -10.66 10.44
C ASN A 108 10.95 -9.41 10.82
N ASP A 109 11.60 -8.45 11.45
CA ASP A 109 10.97 -7.26 12.00
C ASP A 109 11.11 -6.07 11.06
N HIS A 110 10.08 -5.24 11.01
CA HIS A 110 10.02 -3.95 10.35
C HIS A 110 9.92 -2.89 11.45
N LEU A 111 11.02 -2.16 11.64
CA LEU A 111 11.16 -1.15 12.68
C LEU A 111 10.70 0.20 12.11
N LEU A 112 9.84 0.91 12.83
CA LEU A 112 9.43 2.26 12.42
C LEU A 112 10.64 3.20 12.38
N ARG A 113 10.86 3.87 11.25
CA ARG A 113 11.95 4.82 11.08
C ARG A 113 11.50 6.19 11.58
N ASP A 114 12.17 6.66 12.62
CA ASP A 114 12.00 7.95 13.30
C ASP A 114 10.57 8.24 13.81
N LYS A 115 10.41 8.12 15.13
CA LYS A 115 9.19 8.56 15.85
C LYS A 115 8.92 10.08 15.72
N ALA A 116 9.89 10.86 15.24
CA ALA A 116 9.83 12.32 15.13
C ALA A 116 9.53 12.86 13.71
N LEU A 117 9.71 12.07 12.64
CA LEU A 117 9.50 12.55 11.26
C LEU A 117 8.02 12.60 10.84
N PHE A 118 7.13 11.96 11.60
CA PHE A 118 5.68 11.94 11.37
C PHE A 118 4.94 12.37 12.63
N THR A 119 5.17 13.59 13.09
CA THR A 119 4.23 14.23 14.02
C THR A 119 3.01 14.64 13.20
N PRO A 120 1.77 14.22 13.53
CA PRO A 120 0.61 14.76 12.85
C PRO A 120 0.61 16.28 13.05
N SER A 121 0.41 17.03 11.97
CA SER A 121 0.09 18.44 12.08
C SER A 121 -1.10 18.59 13.03
N ARG A 122 -0.92 19.36 14.10
CA ARG A 122 -2.01 19.74 15.01
C ARG A 122 -3.08 20.52 14.28
#